data_AF-A0A7S2HSU4-F1
#
_entry.id   AF-A0A7S2HSU4-F1
#
_cell.length_a   1.000
_cell.length_b   1.000
_cell.length_c   1.000
_cell.angle_alpha   90.00
_cell.angle_beta   90.00
_cell.angle_gamma   90.00
#
_symmetry.space_group_name_H-M   'P 1'
#
loop_
_entity.id
_entity.type
_entity.pdbx_description
1 polymer ?
#
loop_
_entity_poly.entity_id
_entity_poly.type
_entity_poly.pdbx_seq_one_letter_code
_entity_poly.pdbx_strand_id
1 'polypeptide(L)'
;PGAIKERLEAFGPRTEKALAAGTPAGLMVTGQALERLMGAGGAAEALSTLEDQFLEIAQRCSVVIACRVSPLQKAQMVQLVRGKVKPTPVTLAVGDGANDVPMIQEAQVGIGICG
;
A
#
# COMPACT_ATOMS: atom_id res chain seq x y z
N PRO A 1 -2.97 -6.45 16.52
CA PRO A 1 -1.56 -6.36 16.05
C PRO A 1 -0.98 -7.72 15.60
N GLY A 2 -0.98 -8.75 16.46
CA GLY A 2 -0.34 -10.05 16.19
C GLY A 2 -0.79 -10.76 14.92
N ALA A 3 -2.10 -10.89 14.70
CA ALA A 3 -2.64 -11.65 13.56
C ALA A 3 -2.31 -11.07 12.16
N ILE A 4 -2.00 -9.77 12.03
CA ILE A 4 -1.59 -9.18 10.74
C ILE A 4 -0.11 -9.40 10.50
N LYS A 5 0.71 -9.20 11.54
CA LYS A 5 2.14 -9.48 11.49
C LYS A 5 2.39 -10.94 11.12
N GLU A 6 1.73 -11.88 11.79
CA GLU A 6 1.83 -13.31 11.48
C GLU A 6 1.38 -13.61 10.04
N ARG A 7 0.34 -12.92 9.54
CA ARG A 7 -0.10 -13.11 8.15
C ARG A 7 0.89 -12.55 7.14
N LEU A 8 1.51 -11.40 7.39
CA LEU A 8 2.57 -10.85 6.55
C LEU A 8 3.81 -11.74 6.55
N GLU A 9 4.23 -12.21 7.73
CA GLU A 9 5.35 -13.13 7.90
C GLU A 9 5.06 -14.49 7.26
N ALA A 10 3.84 -15.02 7.35
CA ALA A 10 3.44 -16.25 6.68
C ALA A 10 3.25 -16.06 5.16
N PHE A 11 2.93 -14.85 4.71
CA PHE A 11 2.84 -14.50 3.30
C PHE A 11 4.22 -14.49 2.64
N GLY A 12 5.28 -14.13 3.38
CA GLY A 12 6.68 -14.12 2.93
C GLY A 12 7.11 -15.43 2.25
N PRO A 13 7.24 -16.57 2.94
CA PRO A 13 7.88 -17.77 2.41
C PRO A 13 7.22 -18.36 1.15
N ARG A 14 5.88 -18.35 1.09
CA ARG A 14 5.13 -18.88 -0.06
C ARG A 14 5.26 -17.97 -1.28
N THR A 15 5.21 -16.67 -1.04
CA THR A 15 5.32 -15.66 -2.10
C THR A 15 6.76 -15.56 -2.55
N GLU A 16 7.75 -15.61 -1.66
CA GLU A 16 9.17 -15.65 -1.99
C GLU A 16 9.51 -16.84 -2.88
N LYS A 17 8.96 -18.02 -2.59
CA LYS A 17 9.15 -19.19 -3.47
C LYS A 17 8.53 -18.98 -4.86
N ALA A 18 7.34 -18.40 -4.93
CA ALA A 18 6.68 -18.12 -6.20
C ALA A 18 7.39 -17.00 -7.01
N LEU A 19 7.82 -15.94 -6.32
CA LEU A 19 8.59 -14.83 -6.86
C LEU A 19 9.98 -15.26 -7.33
N ALA A 20 10.69 -16.09 -6.54
CA ALA A 20 11.97 -16.67 -6.92
C ALA A 20 11.85 -17.61 -8.13
N ALA A 21 10.69 -18.23 -8.32
CA ALA A 21 10.37 -19.00 -9.51
C ALA A 21 9.92 -18.13 -10.72
N GLY A 22 9.98 -16.79 -10.60
CA GLY A 22 9.59 -15.86 -11.67
C GLY A 22 8.09 -15.80 -11.93
N THR A 23 7.26 -16.35 -11.05
CA THR A 23 5.80 -16.34 -11.21
C THR A 23 5.25 -14.96 -10.81
N PRO A 24 4.48 -14.27 -11.67
CA PRO A 24 3.82 -13.02 -11.31
C PRO A 24 2.88 -13.22 -10.11
N ALA A 25 2.97 -12.32 -9.13
CA ALA A 25 2.15 -12.36 -7.92
C ALA A 25 1.37 -11.06 -7.74
N GLY A 26 0.14 -11.17 -7.24
CA GLY A 26 -0.70 -10.04 -6.85
C GLY A 26 -0.91 -9.98 -5.33
N LEU A 27 -0.93 -8.77 -4.77
CA LEU A 27 -1.25 -8.52 -3.37
C LEU A 27 -2.62 -7.83 -3.26
N MET A 28 -3.52 -8.36 -2.45
CA MET A 28 -4.81 -7.74 -2.16
C MET A 28 -4.85 -7.26 -0.70
N VAL A 29 -5.17 -5.98 -0.50
CA VAL A 29 -5.28 -5.37 0.83
C VAL A 29 -6.66 -4.71 1.00
N THR A 30 -7.33 -4.99 2.12
CA THR A 30 -8.62 -4.37 2.44
C THR A 30 -8.42 -3.08 3.22
N GLY A 31 -9.38 -2.16 3.18
CA GLY A 31 -9.33 -0.92 3.99
C GLY A 31 -9.15 -1.17 5.49
N GLN A 32 -9.74 -2.24 6.05
CA GLN A 32 -9.51 -2.60 7.47
C GLN A 32 -8.10 -3.12 7.74
N ALA A 33 -7.50 -3.85 6.80
CA ALA A 33 -6.10 -4.26 6.92
C ALA A 33 -5.19 -3.04 6.82
N LEU A 34 -5.45 -2.15 5.86
CA LEU A 34 -4.70 -0.91 5.65
C LEU A 34 -4.78 0.01 6.87
N GLU A 35 -5.95 0.16 7.50
CA GLU A 35 -6.12 0.93 8.73
C GLU A 35 -5.23 0.41 9.87
N ARG A 36 -5.03 -0.90 9.97
CA ARG A 36 -4.16 -1.50 10.99
C ARG A 36 -2.68 -1.42 10.64
N LEU A 37 -2.34 -1.35 9.35
CA LEU A 37 -0.99 -1.13 8.87
C LEU A 37 -0.56 0.33 9.06
N MET A 38 -1.48 1.28 8.84
CA MET A 38 -1.21 2.73 8.80
C MET A 38 -1.73 3.50 10.03
N GLY A 39 -2.40 2.83 10.97
CA GLY A 39 -3.15 3.47 12.05
C GLY A 39 -2.29 3.96 13.22
N ALA A 40 -2.45 5.23 13.60
CA ALA A 40 -1.68 5.95 14.62
C ALA A 40 -1.90 5.52 16.11
N GLY A 41 -2.27 4.26 16.38
CA GLY A 41 -2.90 3.86 17.65
C GLY A 41 -2.06 3.09 18.68
N GLY A 42 -0.73 3.02 18.55
CA GLY A 42 0.11 2.39 19.59
C GLY A 42 1.55 2.10 19.14
N ALA A 43 2.51 2.36 20.04
CA ALA A 43 3.96 2.14 19.91
C ALA A 43 4.52 2.44 18.50
N ALA A 44 4.88 3.71 18.26
CA ALA A 44 5.34 4.24 16.96
C ALA A 44 6.44 3.40 16.27
N GLU A 45 7.29 2.69 17.02
CA GLU A 45 8.33 1.79 16.47
C GLU A 45 7.80 0.46 15.91
N ALA A 46 6.74 -0.10 16.51
CA ALA A 46 6.16 -1.35 16.02
C ALA A 46 5.35 -1.12 14.73
N LEU A 47 4.80 0.08 14.56
CA LEU A 47 3.98 0.45 13.41
C LEU A 47 4.82 0.77 12.17
N SER A 48 5.94 1.48 12.33
CA SER A 48 6.87 1.75 11.23
C SER A 48 7.35 0.45 10.56
N THR A 49 7.60 -0.57 11.39
CA THR A 49 8.02 -1.90 10.93
C THR A 49 6.96 -2.58 10.04
N LEU A 50 5.67 -2.44 10.32
CA LEU A 50 4.60 -3.09 9.55
C LEU A 50 4.37 -2.44 8.19
N GLU A 51 4.46 -1.10 8.12
CA GLU A 51 4.41 -0.36 6.86
C GLU A 51 5.59 -0.74 5.96
N ASP A 52 6.78 -0.90 6.53
CA ASP A 52 7.99 -1.26 5.80
C ASP A 52 7.90 -2.69 5.26
N GLN A 53 7.44 -3.65 6.08
CA GLN A 53 7.18 -5.02 5.64
C GLN A 53 6.10 -5.08 4.54
N PHE A 54 5.03 -4.30 4.68
CA PHE A 54 4.00 -4.20 3.65
C PHE A 54 4.57 -3.67 2.33
N LEU A 55 5.36 -2.60 2.38
CA LEU A 55 6.02 -2.04 1.18
C LEU A 55 7.01 -2.99 0.55
N GLU A 56 7.76 -3.75 1.34
CA GLU A 56 8.71 -4.74 0.83
C GLU A 56 7.97 -5.82 0.03
N ILE A 57 6.87 -6.35 0.58
CA ILE A 57 6.05 -7.35 -0.13
C ILE A 57 5.41 -6.72 -1.36
N ALA A 58 4.83 -5.53 -1.23
CA ALA A 58 4.17 -4.82 -2.32
C ALA A 58 5.10 -4.55 -3.52
N GLN A 59 6.36 -4.18 -3.27
CA GLN A 59 7.36 -3.92 -4.32
C GLN A 59 7.79 -5.18 -5.07
N ARG A 60 7.64 -6.36 -4.45
CA ARG A 60 7.92 -7.63 -5.12
C ARG A 60 6.73 -8.14 -5.93
N CYS A 61 5.52 -7.65 -5.68
CA CYS A 61 4.33 -8.03 -6.44
C CYS A 61 4.26 -7.29 -7.78
N SER A 62 3.71 -7.96 -8.80
CA SER A 62 3.45 -7.35 -10.11
C SER A 62 2.25 -6.39 -10.07
N VAL A 63 1.33 -6.62 -9.12
CA VAL A 63 0.14 -5.79 -8.93
C VAL A 63 -0.26 -5.74 -7.45
N VAL A 64 -0.72 -4.59 -7.00
CA VAL A 64 -1.33 -4.40 -5.68
C VAL A 64 -2.74 -3.86 -5.88
N ILE A 65 -3.71 -4.53 -5.26
CA ILE A 65 -5.13 -4.16 -5.31
C ILE A 65 -5.57 -3.78 -3.90
N ALA A 66 -5.92 -2.52 -3.71
CA ALA A 66 -6.56 -2.05 -2.49
C ALA A 66 -8.08 -2.01 -2.69
N CYS A 67 -8.84 -2.61 -1.77
CA CYS A 67 -10.30 -2.66 -1.86
C CYS A 67 -10.98 -2.15 -0.59
N ARG A 68 -12.19 -1.59 -0.75
CA ARG A 68 -12.98 -1.02 0.36
C ARG A 68 -12.20 0.03 1.17
N VAL A 69 -11.43 0.86 0.48
CA VAL A 69 -10.61 1.92 1.07
C VAL A 69 -11.34 3.26 1.11
N SER A 70 -11.10 4.05 2.15
CA SER A 70 -11.61 5.42 2.26
C SER A 70 -10.81 6.41 1.38
N PRO A 71 -11.35 7.60 1.07
CA PRO A 71 -10.60 8.64 0.34
C PRO A 71 -9.25 8.97 0.99
N LEU A 72 -9.21 9.05 2.33
CA LEU A 72 -7.98 9.30 3.08
C LEU A 72 -6.98 8.15 2.91
N GLN A 73 -7.44 6.90 2.99
CA GLN A 73 -6.58 5.73 2.83
C GLN A 73 -5.93 5.66 1.45
N LYS A 74 -6.64 6.07 0.39
CA LYS A 74 -6.06 6.18 -0.96
C LYS A 74 -4.87 7.15 -0.98
N ALA A 75 -5.04 8.34 -0.38
CA ALA A 75 -3.97 9.33 -0.27
C ALA A 75 -2.81 8.81 0.58
N GLN A 76 -3.09 8.21 1.73
CA GLN A 76 -2.08 7.63 2.61
C GLN A 76 -1.21 6.59 1.89
N MET A 77 -1.78 5.76 1.00
CA MET A 77 -0.99 4.82 0.19
C MET A 77 0.02 5.55 -0.73
N VAL A 78 -0.41 6.63 -1.39
CA VAL A 78 0.48 7.44 -2.22
C VAL A 78 1.58 8.08 -1.38
N GLN A 79 1.21 8.65 -0.22
CA GLN A 79 2.14 9.25 0.72
C GLN A 79 3.19 8.24 1.22
N LEU A 80 2.76 7.03 1.58
CA LEU A 80 3.63 5.95 2.04
C LEU A 80 4.67 5.59 0.97
N VAL A 81 4.24 5.41 -0.28
CA VAL A 81 5.14 5.10 -1.41
C VAL A 81 6.14 6.23 -1.62
N ARG A 82 5.69 7.49 -1.68
CA ARG A 82 6.56 8.66 -1.89
C ARG A 82 7.59 8.85 -0.77
N GLY A 83 7.15 8.63 0.47
CA GLY A 83 7.98 8.83 1.67
C GLY A 83 9.06 7.77 1.80
N LYS A 84 8.69 6.50 1.63
CA LYS A 84 9.54 5.36 2.05
C LYS A 84 10.24 4.63 0.91
N VAL A 85 9.70 4.61 -0.31
CA VAL A 85 10.38 3.95 -1.44
C VAL A 85 11.56 4.79 -1.90
N LYS A 86 12.72 4.13 -2.12
CA LYS A 86 13.96 4.78 -2.57
C LYS A 86 14.54 4.06 -3.80
N PRO A 87 14.99 4.80 -4.84
CA PRO A 87 14.84 6.25 -5.00
C PRO A 87 13.36 6.66 -5.06
N THR A 88 13.05 7.89 -4.64
CA THR A 88 11.64 8.34 -4.58
C THR A 88 11.03 8.27 -5.98
N PRO A 89 9.98 7.48 -6.18
CA PRO A 89 9.37 7.31 -7.50
C PRO A 89 8.59 8.56 -7.90
N VAL A 90 8.27 8.67 -9.20
CA VAL A 90 7.25 9.60 -9.69
C VAL A 90 5.89 8.91 -9.55
N THR A 91 5.00 9.49 -8.76
CA THR A 91 3.64 8.98 -8.58
C THR A 91 2.64 9.72 -9.46
N LEU A 92 1.72 8.95 -10.05
CA LEU A 92 0.59 9.45 -10.81
C LEU A 92 -0.69 8.87 -10.21
N ALA A 93 -1.70 9.71 -10.01
CA ALA A 93 -3.02 9.31 -9.54
C ALA A 93 -4.09 9.80 -10.50
N VAL A 94 -5.06 8.92 -10.81
CA VAL A 94 -6.19 9.21 -11.69
C VAL A 94 -7.49 8.95 -10.94
N GLY A 95 -8.50 9.78 -11.16
CA GLY A 95 -9.84 9.55 -10.63
C GLY A 95 -10.89 10.46 -11.28
N ASP A 96 -12.16 10.11 -11.08
CA ASP A 96 -13.33 10.72 -11.72
C ASP A 96 -14.29 11.38 -10.72
N GLY A 97 -14.02 11.29 -9.41
CA GLY A 97 -14.93 11.77 -8.37
C GLY A 97 -14.25 12.27 -7.10
N ALA A 98 -15.06 12.85 -6.21
CA ALA A 98 -14.62 13.45 -4.95
C ALA A 98 -13.85 12.47 -4.04
N ASN A 99 -14.08 11.16 -4.19
CA ASN A 99 -13.39 10.11 -3.43
C ASN A 99 -11.91 9.97 -3.79
N ASP A 100 -11.50 10.45 -4.95
CA ASP A 100 -10.13 10.33 -5.45
C ASP A 100 -9.36 11.65 -5.35
N VAL A 101 -10.04 12.76 -5.09
CA VAL A 101 -9.42 14.09 -4.94
C VAL A 101 -8.25 14.09 -3.95
N PRO A 102 -8.35 13.51 -2.74
CA PRO A 102 -7.20 13.47 -1.83
C PRO A 102 -6.01 12.70 -2.40
N MET A 103 -6.25 11.59 -3.10
CA MET A 103 -5.21 10.78 -3.73
C MET A 103 -4.55 11.51 -4.91
N ILE A 104 -5.36 12.19 -5.72
CA ILE A 104 -4.93 13.01 -6.86
C ILE A 104 -4.03 14.16 -6.38
N GLN A 105 -4.40 14.82 -5.27
CA GLN A 105 -3.62 15.92 -4.69
C GLN A 105 -2.33 15.44 -4.01
N GLU A 106 -2.31 14.21 -3.48
CA GLU A 106 -1.12 13.63 -2.84
C GLU A 106 -0.08 13.13 -3.86
N ALA A 107 -0.47 12.82 -5.09
CA ALA A 107 0.45 12.39 -6.13
C ALA A 107 1.26 13.55 -6.73
N GLN A 108 2.43 13.25 -7.31
CA GLN A 108 3.22 14.25 -8.05
C GLN A 108 2.50 14.70 -9.33
N VAL A 109 1.77 13.79 -9.97
CA VAL A 109 0.92 14.08 -11.13
C VAL A 109 -0.51 13.61 -10.82
N GLY A 110 -1.44 14.54 -10.75
CA GLY A 110 -2.86 14.26 -10.56
C GLY A 110 -3.66 14.43 -11.85
N ILE A 111 -4.46 13.45 -12.21
CA ILE A 111 -5.32 13.47 -13.41
C ILE A 111 -6.78 13.30 -12.99
N GLY A 112 -7.60 14.30 -13.29
CA GLY A 112 -9.06 14.22 -13.16
C GLY A 112 -9.68 13.78 -14.48
N ILE A 113 -10.61 12.82 -14.42
CA ILE A 113 -11.46 12.45 -15.55
C ILE A 113 -12.76 13.24 -15.44
N CYS A 114 -13.09 13.98 -16.49
CA CYS A 114 -14.39 14.64 -16.64
C CYS A 114 -15.39 13.67 -17.27
N GLY A 115 -16.56 13.52 -16.65
CA GLY A 115 -17.72 12.79 -17.18
C GLY A 115 -18.92 13.71 -17.35
#